data_AF-A0A964Z912-F1
#
_entry.id   AF-A0A964Z912-F1
#
_cell.length_a   1.000
_cell.length_b   1.000
_cell.length_c   1.000
_cell.angle_alpha   90.00
_cell.angle_beta   90.00
_cell.angle_gamma   90.00
#
_symmetry.space_group_name_H-M   'P 1'
#
loop_
_entity.id
_entity.type
_entity.pdbx_description
1 polymer ?
#
loop_
_entity_poly.entity_id
_entity_poly.type
_entity_poly.pdbx_seq_one_letter_code
_entity_poly.pdbx_strand_id
1 'polypeptide(L)'
;AAAILAALLQRERTGRGQFVDVSMAETLLYVNEHAHDQLWQGDVPADWIRSFQPADYPVLTTADGSVVVVSGHPASKTNFEWFCGAMGRSDLLNDPRFIDVQSRLANLREFNQILAAWARSVPNAEEIERIFSLT
;
A
#
# COMPACT_ATOMS: atom_id res chain seq x y z
N ALA A 1 -9.53 -24.52 6.01
CA ALA A 1 -9.25 -24.75 7.45
C ALA A 1 -10.12 -23.90 8.38
N ALA A 2 -10.19 -22.57 8.19
CA ALA A 2 -10.94 -21.67 9.06
C ALA A 2 -12.42 -22.08 9.30
N ALA A 3 -13.16 -22.46 8.25
CA ALA A 3 -14.56 -22.88 8.38
C ALA A 3 -14.75 -24.14 9.25
N ILE A 4 -13.82 -25.10 9.20
CA ILE A 4 -13.86 -26.31 10.05
C ILE A 4 -13.61 -25.94 11.51
N LEU A 5 -12.62 -25.07 11.78
CA LEU A 5 -12.34 -24.60 13.13
C LEU A 5 -13.53 -23.84 13.73
N ALA A 6 -14.20 -23.01 12.92
CA ALA A 6 -15.41 -22.32 13.32
C ALA A 6 -16.56 -23.31 13.63
N ALA A 7 -16.77 -24.33 12.79
CA ALA A 7 -17.79 -25.35 13.02
C ALA A 7 -17.52 -26.20 14.27
N LEU A 8 -16.24 -26.52 14.55
CA LEU A 8 -15.86 -27.21 15.79
C LEU A 8 -16.11 -26.34 17.03
N LEU A 9 -15.77 -25.05 16.98
CA LEU A 9 -16.05 -24.10 18.06
C LEU A 9 -17.57 -23.94 18.30
N GLN A 10 -18.36 -23.89 17.24
CA GLN A 10 -19.82 -23.83 17.33
C GLN A 10 -20.40 -25.13 17.92
N ARG A 11 -19.86 -26.30 17.54
CA ARG A 11 -20.24 -27.59 18.12
C ARG A 11 -19.90 -27.67 19.60
N GLU A 12 -18.75 -27.16 20.03
CA GLU A 12 -18.37 -27.13 21.44
C GLU A 12 -19.38 -26.36 22.30
N ARG A 13 -19.91 -25.25 21.78
CA ARG A 13 -20.87 -24.39 22.49
C ARG A 13 -22.31 -24.90 22.47
N THR A 14 -22.69 -25.65 21.43
CA THR A 14 -24.10 -25.98 21.17
C THR A 14 -24.40 -27.48 21.14
N GLY A 15 -23.37 -28.32 21.08
CA GLY A 15 -23.49 -29.76 20.83
C GLY A 15 -23.87 -30.15 19.40
N ARG A 16 -24.08 -29.17 18.49
CA ARG A 16 -24.57 -29.42 17.12
C ARG A 16 -23.46 -29.23 16.10
N GLY A 17 -23.35 -30.13 15.13
CA GLY A 17 -22.44 -29.94 13.98
C GLY A 17 -23.02 -28.98 12.93
N GLN A 18 -22.20 -28.65 11.91
CA GLN A 18 -22.61 -27.86 10.75
C GLN A 18 -22.15 -28.51 9.44
N PHE A 19 -22.96 -28.33 8.39
CA PHE A 19 -22.53 -28.54 7.01
C PHE A 19 -21.72 -27.33 6.55
N VAL A 20 -20.57 -27.56 5.94
CA VAL A 20 -19.66 -26.51 5.48
C VAL A 20 -19.57 -26.60 3.96
N ASP A 21 -20.04 -25.56 3.28
CA ASP A 21 -19.89 -25.38 1.85
C ASP A 21 -18.80 -24.34 1.58
N VAL A 22 -17.86 -24.66 0.68
CA VAL A 22 -16.74 -23.78 0.32
C VAL A 22 -16.54 -23.82 -1.17
N SER A 23 -16.74 -22.68 -1.82
CA SER A 23 -16.44 -22.50 -3.23
C SER A 23 -15.02 -22.01 -3.44
N MET A 24 -14.29 -22.67 -4.35
CA MET A 24 -13.00 -22.16 -4.83
C MET A 24 -13.16 -20.79 -5.50
N ALA A 25 -14.23 -20.58 -6.26
CA ALA A 25 -14.48 -19.34 -6.97
C ALA A 25 -14.75 -18.18 -5.99
N GLU A 26 -15.57 -18.40 -4.96
CA GLU A 26 -15.83 -17.38 -3.93
C GLU A 26 -14.56 -17.08 -3.12
N THR A 27 -13.74 -18.09 -2.84
CA THR A 27 -12.46 -17.90 -2.15
C THR A 27 -11.49 -17.04 -2.98
N LEU A 28 -11.39 -17.31 -4.29
CA LEU A 28 -10.54 -16.53 -5.20
C LEU A 28 -11.07 -15.10 -5.37
N LEU A 29 -12.38 -14.92 -5.46
CA LEU A 29 -12.99 -13.59 -5.53
C LEU A 29 -12.75 -12.81 -4.23
N TYR A 30 -12.89 -13.47 -3.07
CA TYR A 30 -12.69 -12.85 -1.77
C TYR A 30 -11.28 -12.28 -1.59
N VAL A 31 -10.26 -12.91 -2.17
CA VAL A 31 -8.87 -12.43 -2.07
C VAL A 31 -8.43 -11.54 -3.23
N ASN A 32 -9.32 -11.22 -4.18
CA ASN A 32 -8.97 -10.41 -5.34
C ASN A 32 -9.36 -8.94 -5.13
N GLU A 33 -8.40 -8.16 -4.62
CA GLU A 33 -8.54 -6.73 -4.33
C GLU A 33 -8.99 -5.90 -5.54
N HIS A 34 -8.51 -6.24 -6.74
CA HIS A 34 -8.88 -5.52 -7.96
C HIS A 34 -10.34 -5.77 -8.33
N ALA A 35 -10.83 -7.00 -8.15
CA ALA A 35 -12.23 -7.32 -8.37
C ALA A 35 -13.12 -6.59 -7.36
N HIS A 36 -12.71 -6.51 -6.09
CA HIS A 36 -13.45 -5.73 -5.08
C HIS A 36 -13.55 -4.25 -5.46
N ASP A 37 -12.45 -3.65 -5.91
CA ASP A 37 -12.45 -2.24 -6.34
C ASP A 37 -13.32 -2.00 -7.58
N GLN A 38 -13.28 -2.90 -8.56
CA GLN A 38 -14.12 -2.83 -9.77
C GLN A 38 -15.62 -3.03 -9.48
N LEU A 39 -15.96 -3.85 -8.49
CA LEU A 39 -17.35 -4.12 -8.10
C LEU A 39 -17.92 -3.04 -7.16
N TRP A 40 -17.09 -2.13 -6.63
CA TRP A 40 -17.52 -1.06 -5.76
C TRP A 40 -18.26 0.04 -6.53
N GLN A 41 -19.54 0.26 -6.17
CA GLN A 41 -20.40 1.27 -6.82
C GLN A 41 -20.64 2.52 -5.97
N GLY A 42 -20.13 2.55 -4.73
CA GLY A 42 -20.26 3.71 -3.85
C GLY A 42 -19.27 4.82 -4.20
N ASP A 43 -19.51 6.01 -3.65
CA ASP A 43 -18.54 7.09 -3.73
C ASP A 43 -17.26 6.71 -2.96
N VAL A 44 -16.11 7.11 -3.51
CA VAL A 44 -14.82 7.01 -2.85
C VAL A 44 -14.34 8.42 -2.52
N PRO A 45 -13.97 8.70 -1.26
CA PRO A 45 -13.42 9.99 -0.89
C PRO A 45 -12.24 10.39 -1.78
N ALA A 46 -12.19 11.66 -2.18
CA ALA A 46 -11.13 12.16 -3.06
C ALA A 46 -9.73 12.12 -2.41
N ASP A 47 -9.65 11.97 -1.09
CA ASP A 47 -8.42 11.83 -0.31
C ASP A 47 -8.02 10.37 -0.07
N TRP A 48 -8.64 9.42 -0.77
CA TRP A 48 -8.36 8.00 -0.62
C TRP A 48 -7.70 7.40 -1.87
N ILE A 49 -6.66 6.58 -1.66
CA ILE A 49 -6.09 5.71 -2.70
C ILE A 49 -6.83 4.39 -2.67
N ARG A 50 -7.58 4.08 -3.73
CA ARG A 50 -8.32 2.81 -3.86
C ARG A 50 -7.38 1.62 -4.02
N SER A 51 -7.77 0.47 -3.46
CA SER A 51 -7.05 -0.81 -3.57
C SER A 51 -5.58 -0.77 -3.12
N PHE A 52 -4.96 -1.95 -3.03
CA PHE A 52 -3.52 -2.04 -3.26
C PHE A 52 -3.31 -1.74 -4.76
N GLN A 53 -2.64 -0.64 -5.08
CA GLN A 53 -2.18 -0.31 -6.43
C GLN A 53 -0.68 -0.58 -6.53
N PRO A 54 -0.24 -1.85 -6.48
CA PRO A 54 1.17 -2.20 -6.37
C PRO A 54 1.98 -1.77 -7.60
N ALA A 55 1.33 -1.55 -8.75
CA ALA A 55 1.97 -1.02 -9.95
C ALA A 55 2.50 0.41 -9.77
N ASP A 56 1.92 1.17 -8.82
CA ASP A 56 2.32 2.55 -8.51
C ASP A 56 3.28 2.63 -7.31
N TYR A 57 3.66 1.48 -6.75
CA TYR A 57 4.60 1.43 -5.63
C TYR A 57 6.02 1.70 -6.13
N PRO A 58 6.80 2.53 -5.42
CA PRO A 58 8.08 2.95 -5.94
C PRO A 58 9.10 1.80 -5.87
N VAL A 59 9.74 1.58 -7.01
CA VAL A 59 10.92 0.73 -7.15
C VAL A 59 12.13 1.66 -7.25
N LEU A 60 12.95 1.66 -6.20
CA LEU A 60 14.03 2.60 -6.00
C LEU A 60 15.38 1.92 -6.24
N THR A 61 16.30 2.61 -6.88
CA THR A 61 17.67 2.14 -7.10
C THR A 61 18.64 3.03 -6.32
N THR A 62 19.46 2.41 -5.47
CA THR A 62 20.47 3.08 -4.63
C THR A 62 21.75 3.39 -5.41
N ALA A 63 22.69 4.10 -4.77
CA ALA A 63 23.97 4.47 -5.37
C ALA A 63 24.81 3.26 -5.81
N ASP A 64 24.80 2.17 -5.03
CA ASP A 64 25.48 0.92 -5.35
C ASP A 64 24.73 0.03 -6.37
N GLY A 65 23.55 0.48 -6.83
CA GLY A 65 22.72 -0.25 -7.78
C GLY A 65 21.76 -1.27 -7.14
N SER A 66 21.71 -1.38 -5.81
CA SER A 66 20.69 -2.20 -5.13
C SER A 66 19.27 -1.68 -5.42
N VAL A 67 18.31 -2.59 -5.43
CA VAL A 67 16.90 -2.26 -5.73
C VAL A 67 16.04 -2.52 -4.49
N VAL A 68 15.26 -1.51 -4.10
CA VAL A 68 14.30 -1.58 -2.99
C VAL A 68 12.90 -1.34 -3.54
N VAL A 69 11.95 -2.21 -3.18
CA VAL A 69 10.53 -2.02 -3.47
C VAL A 69 9.83 -1.58 -2.20
N VAL A 70 9.17 -0.44 -2.25
CA VAL A 70 8.48 0.11 -1.07
C VAL A 70 6.99 -0.13 -1.18
N SER A 71 6.44 -0.91 -0.25
CA SER A 71 5.01 -1.21 -0.23
C SER A 71 4.20 -0.03 0.32
N GLY A 72 3.95 0.97 -0.53
CA GLY A 72 3.19 2.15 -0.15
C GLY A 72 2.98 3.10 -1.32
N HIS A 73 1.71 3.42 -1.60
CA HIS A 73 1.38 4.38 -2.67
C HIS A 73 1.87 5.80 -2.31
N PRO A 74 2.73 6.44 -3.13
CA PRO A 74 3.33 7.75 -2.81
C PRO A 74 2.34 8.90 -2.67
N ALA A 75 1.17 8.83 -3.32
CA ALA A 75 0.13 9.86 -3.21
C ALA A 75 -0.77 9.71 -1.96
N SER A 76 -0.73 8.58 -1.24
CA SER A 76 -1.52 8.44 0.00
C SER A 76 -0.96 9.39 1.06
N LYS A 77 -1.82 9.95 1.92
CA LYS A 77 -1.42 10.97 2.89
C LYS A 77 -0.28 10.48 3.80
N THR A 78 -0.47 9.36 4.48
CA THR A 78 0.50 8.81 5.43
C THR A 78 1.82 8.44 4.75
N ASN A 79 1.78 7.81 3.58
CA ASN A 79 3.01 7.42 2.88
C ASN A 79 3.75 8.65 2.34
N PHE A 80 3.02 9.65 1.82
CA PHE A 80 3.63 10.89 1.33
C PHE A 80 4.38 11.63 2.44
N GLU A 81 3.74 11.80 3.60
CA GLU A 81 4.35 12.44 4.78
C GLU A 81 5.60 11.68 5.23
N TRP A 82 5.51 10.35 5.28
CA TRP A 82 6.61 9.46 5.63
C TRP A 82 7.78 9.53 4.62
N PHE A 83 7.49 9.51 3.32
CA PHE A 83 8.50 9.70 2.27
C PHE A 83 9.19 11.05 2.36
N CYS A 84 8.43 12.14 2.61
CA CYS A 84 9.01 13.46 2.77
C CYS A 84 9.92 13.53 4.01
N GLY A 85 9.52 12.90 5.11
CA GLY A 85 10.35 12.77 6.31
C GLY A 85 11.65 12.02 6.05
N ALA A 86 11.57 10.86 5.40
CA ALA A 86 12.72 10.03 5.04
C ALA A 86 13.72 10.77 4.13
N MET A 87 13.22 11.56 3.18
CA MET A 87 14.05 12.38 2.30
C MET A 87 14.60 13.65 2.97
N GLY A 88 14.12 14.02 4.15
CA GLY A 88 14.38 15.34 4.76
C GLY A 88 13.79 16.50 3.95
N ARG A 89 12.73 16.24 3.17
CA ARG A 89 12.08 17.18 2.23
C ARG A 89 10.70 17.61 2.72
N SER A 90 10.61 18.09 3.96
CA SER A 90 9.36 18.59 4.55
C SER A 90 8.81 19.83 3.85
N ASP A 91 9.62 20.51 3.04
CA ASP A 91 9.19 21.59 2.14
C ASP A 91 8.09 21.13 1.17
N LEU A 92 8.12 19.86 0.74
CA LEU A 92 7.14 19.28 -0.19
C LEU A 92 5.75 19.14 0.43
N LEU A 93 5.62 19.14 1.76
CA LEU A 93 4.32 19.07 2.44
C LEU A 93 3.44 20.30 2.17
N ASN A 94 4.06 21.44 1.86
CA ASN A 94 3.36 22.70 1.57
C ASN A 94 3.41 23.08 0.08
N ASP A 95 4.02 22.23 -0.77
CA ASP A 95 4.08 22.48 -2.20
C ASP A 95 2.68 22.32 -2.81
N PRO A 96 2.16 23.33 -3.55
CA PRO A 96 0.84 23.24 -4.19
C PRO A 96 0.66 22.02 -5.09
N ARG A 97 1.74 21.47 -5.65
CA ARG A 97 1.70 20.27 -6.50
C ARG A 97 1.41 19.00 -5.71
N PHE A 98 1.66 19.00 -4.40
CA PHE A 98 1.59 17.82 -3.55
C PHE A 98 0.70 18.00 -2.31
N ILE A 99 -0.08 19.08 -2.23
CA ILE A 99 -0.83 19.47 -1.04
C ILE A 99 -1.91 18.45 -0.64
N ASP A 100 -2.59 17.86 -1.63
CA ASP A 100 -3.64 16.86 -1.43
C ASP A 100 -3.44 15.63 -2.33
N VAL A 101 -4.24 14.58 -2.10
CA VAL A 101 -4.10 13.30 -2.82
C VAL A 101 -4.34 13.47 -4.31
N GLN A 102 -5.28 14.31 -4.71
CA GLN A 102 -5.60 14.55 -6.12
C GLN A 102 -4.43 15.22 -6.84
N SER A 103 -3.85 16.24 -6.23
CA SER A 103 -2.66 16.94 -6.74
C SER A 103 -1.46 15.99 -6.79
N ARG A 104 -1.27 15.15 -5.76
CA ARG A 104 -0.22 14.12 -5.75
C ARG A 104 -0.40 13.06 -6.84
N LEU A 105 -1.64 12.65 -7.14
CA LEU A 105 -1.93 11.72 -8.24
C LEU A 105 -1.64 12.38 -9.60
N ALA A 106 -2.07 13.63 -9.79
CA ALA A 106 -1.80 14.39 -11.01
C ALA A 106 -0.30 14.60 -11.25
N ASN A 107 0.48 14.76 -10.17
CA ASN A 107 1.92 14.98 -10.20
C ASN A 107 2.74 13.74 -9.76
N LEU A 108 2.15 12.54 -9.81
CA LEU A 108 2.77 11.32 -9.27
C LEU A 108 4.11 11.00 -9.94
N ARG A 109 4.19 11.20 -11.26
CA ARG A 109 5.42 11.05 -12.03
C ARG A 109 6.53 11.95 -11.51
N GLU A 110 6.22 13.20 -11.19
CA GLU A 110 7.20 14.16 -10.69
C GLU A 110 7.67 13.75 -9.28
N PHE A 111 6.75 13.39 -8.39
CA PHE A 111 7.14 12.93 -7.06
C PHE A 111 7.99 11.65 -7.10
N ASN A 112 7.67 10.71 -8.00
CA ASN A 112 8.48 9.51 -8.21
C ASN A 112 9.88 9.82 -8.74
N GLN A 113 10.05 10.87 -9.55
CA GLN A 113 11.38 11.32 -9.97
C GLN A 113 12.18 11.90 -8.80
N ILE A 114 11.54 12.64 -7.90
CA ILE A 114 12.17 13.17 -6.68
C ILE A 114 12.62 12.00 -5.79
N LEU A 115 11.74 11.02 -5.55
CA LEU A 115 12.04 9.81 -4.78
C LEU A 115 13.19 9.02 -5.40
N ALA A 116 13.17 8.80 -6.72
CA ALA A 116 14.22 8.07 -7.42
C ALA A 116 15.56 8.80 -7.39
N ALA A 117 15.56 10.12 -7.51
CA ALA A 117 16.77 10.94 -7.41
C ALA A 117 17.37 10.89 -5.99
N TRP A 118 16.51 10.98 -4.96
CA TRP A 118 16.94 10.80 -3.57
C TRP A 118 17.52 9.40 -3.34
N ALA A 119 16.85 8.34 -3.79
CA ALA A 119 17.32 6.98 -3.61
C ALA A 119 18.73 6.77 -4.18
N ARG A 120 19.04 7.37 -5.35
CA ARG A 120 20.39 7.33 -5.95
C ARG A 120 21.48 8.02 -5.11
N SER A 121 21.10 8.85 -4.13
CA SER A 121 22.03 9.47 -3.19
C SER A 121 22.28 8.60 -1.94
N VAL A 122 21.45 7.57 -1.71
CA VAL A 122 21.59 6.65 -0.58
C VAL A 122 22.57 5.53 -0.95
N PRO A 123 23.57 5.21 -0.11
CA PRO A 123 24.64 4.26 -0.45
C PRO A 123 24.17 2.88 -0.91
N ASN A 124 23.22 2.28 -0.19
CA ASN A 124 22.77 0.90 -0.38
C ASN A 124 21.36 0.68 0.18
N ALA A 125 20.80 -0.53 -0.05
CA ALA A 125 19.46 -0.88 0.39
C ALA A 125 19.29 -0.88 1.92
N GLU A 126 20.29 -1.34 2.67
CA GLU A 126 20.26 -1.38 4.14
C GLU A 126 20.08 0.01 4.73
N GLU A 127 20.73 1.02 4.15
CA GLU A 127 20.59 2.40 4.60
C GLU A 127 19.20 2.97 4.29
N ILE A 128 18.59 2.62 3.15
CA ILE A 128 17.19 2.98 2.87
C ILE A 128 16.27 2.37 3.93
N GLU A 129 16.41 1.09 4.24
CA GLU A 129 15.62 0.41 5.28
C GLU A 129 15.81 1.07 6.66
N ARG A 130 17.05 1.46 6.99
CA ARG A 130 17.35 2.17 8.23
C ARG A 130 16.65 3.53 8.28
N ILE A 131 16.71 4.34 7.22
CA ILE A 131 16.03 5.64 7.17
C ILE A 131 14.51 5.47 7.32
N PHE A 132 13.94 4.50 6.61
CA PHE A 132 12.52 4.18 6.63
C PHE A 132 12.00 3.66 7.97
N SER A 133 12.83 3.00 8.78
CA SER A 133 12.44 2.52 10.12
C SER A 133 12.48 3.59 11.23
N LEU A 134 13.09 4.74 10.97
CA LEU A 134 13.24 5.84 11.94
C LEU A 134 12.22 6.96 11.77
N THR A 135 11.43 6.92 10.68
CA THR A 135 10.44 7.94 10.33
C THR A 135 9.05 7.44 10.65
#